data_AF-A0A423Q7T6-F1
#
_entry.id   AF-A0A423Q7T6-F1
#
_cell.length_a   1.000
_cell.length_b   1.000
_cell.length_c   1.000
_cell.angle_alpha   90.00
_cell.angle_beta   90.00
_cell.angle_gamma   90.00
#
_symmetry.space_group_name_H-M   'P 1'
#
loop_
_entity.id
_entity.type
_entity.pdbx_description
1 polymer ?
#
loop_
_entity_poly.entity_id
_entity_poly.type
_entity_poly.pdbx_seq_one_letter_code
_entity_poly.pdbx_strand_id
1 'polypeptide(L)'
;MLLAGASTKAAADDYGAGPTPPRATTAPPSSPAAPAVRPQPPSTPPRGTSMARVEREYGEPRRRHAPVGQPPITRWDYPAYRLYFEHDRLIHALVPAAPAPVTHRDELAGPR
;
A
#
# COMPACT_ATOMS: atom_id res chain seq x y z
N MET A 1 39.18 49.03 55.76
CA MET A 1 38.15 48.51 54.86
C MET A 1 37.31 49.69 54.40
N LEU A 2 37.42 50.08 53.13
CA LEU A 2 36.75 51.26 52.54
C LEU A 2 35.35 50.91 52.02
N LEU A 3 34.40 51.81 52.27
CA LEU A 3 33.13 51.92 51.54
C LEU A 3 33.31 52.79 50.28
N ALA A 4 32.75 52.35 49.17
CA ALA A 4 32.42 53.15 47.99
C ALA A 4 31.12 52.52 47.41
N GLY A 5 30.10 53.23 46.95
CA GLY A 5 30.05 54.60 46.45
C GLY A 5 29.60 54.58 44.98
N ALA A 6 28.30 54.77 44.77
CA ALA A 6 27.58 55.38 43.63
C ALA A 6 27.86 55.02 42.14
N SER A 7 26.76 55.08 41.37
CA SER A 7 26.56 55.85 40.11
C SER A 7 26.08 55.11 38.84
N THR A 8 24.83 55.43 38.49
CA THR A 8 24.34 56.05 37.23
C THR A 8 24.59 55.42 35.85
N LYS A 9 23.48 54.87 35.30
CA LYS A 9 22.76 55.15 34.03
C LYS A 9 23.50 55.59 32.75
N ALA A 10 23.14 54.90 31.66
CA ALA A 10 22.75 55.37 30.30
C ALA A 10 23.57 54.82 29.13
N ALA A 11 22.90 54.12 28.22
CA ALA A 11 23.21 53.98 26.79
C ALA A 11 21.83 53.87 26.08
N ALA A 12 21.40 54.79 25.22
CA ALA A 12 21.90 55.21 23.89
C ALA A 12 21.41 54.28 22.76
N ASP A 13 20.37 54.77 22.09
CA ASP A 13 20.06 54.84 20.64
C ASP A 13 20.27 53.66 19.67
N ASP A 14 19.22 53.48 18.84
CA ASP A 14 19.25 53.48 17.35
C ASP A 14 18.70 52.24 16.60
N TYR A 15 18.03 52.57 15.50
CA TYR A 15 17.03 51.84 14.71
C TYR A 15 17.49 50.54 14.02
N GLY A 16 16.56 49.58 13.90
CA GLY A 16 16.65 48.46 12.96
C GLY A 16 15.30 47.79 12.73
N ALA A 17 14.52 48.31 11.77
CA ALA A 17 13.29 47.68 11.31
C ALA A 17 13.55 46.74 10.12
N GLY A 18 13.15 45.47 10.27
CA GLY A 18 12.85 44.52 9.19
C GLY A 18 13.49 43.13 9.33
N PRO A 19 12.94 42.04 8.76
CA PRO A 19 11.55 41.76 8.39
C PRO A 19 10.89 40.74 9.35
N THR A 20 9.56 40.76 9.44
CA THR A 20 8.79 39.67 10.08
C THR A 20 9.00 38.36 9.32
N PRO A 21 9.36 37.23 9.96
CA PRO A 21 9.22 35.93 9.31
C PRO A 21 7.73 35.62 9.09
N PRO A 22 7.32 35.08 7.93
CA PRO A 22 5.93 34.72 7.70
C PRO A 22 5.50 33.59 8.64
N ARG A 23 4.27 33.74 9.13
CA ARG A 23 3.44 32.79 9.89
C ARG A 23 3.86 31.34 9.67
N ALA A 24 4.34 30.69 10.74
CA ALA A 24 4.40 29.24 10.80
C ALA A 24 3.02 28.69 10.46
N THR A 25 2.87 28.15 9.25
CA THR A 25 1.72 27.33 8.92
C THR A 25 1.97 26.04 9.68
N THR A 26 1.39 25.94 10.87
CA THR A 26 1.20 24.66 11.54
C THR A 26 0.43 23.78 10.57
N ALA A 27 1.13 22.90 9.85
CA ALA A 27 0.51 21.75 9.23
C ALA A 27 -0.23 21.02 10.37
N PRO A 28 -1.52 20.65 10.20
CA PRO A 28 -2.18 19.82 11.20
C PRO A 28 -1.33 18.56 11.39
N PRO A 29 -1.24 18.00 12.61
CA PRO A 29 -0.56 16.72 12.79
C PRO A 29 -1.19 15.72 11.83
N SER A 30 -0.39 15.14 10.95
CA SER A 30 -0.77 13.96 10.19
C SER A 30 -1.20 12.92 11.22
N SER A 31 -2.52 12.73 11.36
CA SER A 31 -3.08 11.69 12.22
C SER A 31 -2.39 10.38 11.82
N PRO A 32 -1.80 9.62 12.77
CA PRO A 32 -1.21 8.33 12.40
C PRO A 32 -2.35 7.49 11.82
N ALA A 33 -2.22 7.12 10.54
CA ALA A 33 -3.14 6.21 9.91
C ALA A 33 -3.19 4.95 10.80
N ALA A 34 -4.37 4.66 11.35
CA ALA A 34 -4.61 3.36 11.97
C ALA A 34 -4.15 2.27 10.99
N PRO A 35 -3.58 1.14 11.46
CA PRO A 35 -3.15 0.09 10.55
C PRO A 35 -4.37 -0.36 9.75
N ALA A 36 -4.40 0.00 8.47
CA ALA A 36 -5.37 -0.54 7.55
C ALA A 36 -5.11 -2.05 7.49
N VAL A 37 -6.04 -2.85 8.05
CA VAL A 37 -5.99 -4.30 7.92
C VAL A 37 -6.16 -4.61 6.43
N ARG A 38 -5.04 -4.78 5.74
CA ARG A 38 -5.04 -5.20 4.34
C ARG A 38 -5.52 -6.65 4.30
N PRO A 39 -6.50 -6.99 3.44
CA PRO A 39 -6.88 -8.38 3.25
C PRO A 39 -5.63 -9.21 2.92
N GLN A 40 -5.36 -10.23 3.72
CA GLN A 40 -4.27 -11.15 3.46
C GLN A 40 -4.66 -12.02 2.26
N PRO A 41 -3.75 -12.31 1.32
CA PRO A 41 -4.04 -13.22 0.23
C PRO A 41 -4.37 -14.62 0.79
N PRO A 42 -5.25 -15.39 0.12
CA PRO A 42 -5.52 -16.77 0.51
C PRO A 42 -4.26 -17.63 0.38
N SER A 43 -4.16 -18.68 1.21
CA SER A 43 -3.15 -19.72 0.99
C SER A 43 -3.44 -20.46 -0.31
N THR A 44 -2.41 -20.68 -1.12
CA THR A 44 -2.51 -21.38 -2.40
C THR A 44 -1.60 -22.60 -2.41
N PRO A 45 -1.93 -23.65 -3.18
CA PRO A 45 -1.07 -24.82 -3.26
C PRO A 45 0.30 -24.45 -3.85
N PRO A 46 1.39 -25.06 -3.37
CA PRO A 46 2.71 -24.81 -3.93
C PRO A 46 2.80 -25.32 -5.37
N ARG A 47 3.64 -24.68 -6.19
CA ARG A 47 3.97 -25.15 -7.55
C ARG A 47 4.41 -26.62 -7.54
N GLY A 48 4.08 -27.36 -8.59
CA GLY A 48 4.39 -28.78 -8.75
C GLY A 48 3.43 -29.74 -8.03
N THR A 49 2.53 -29.23 -7.19
CA THR A 49 1.45 -30.03 -6.57
C THR A 49 0.61 -30.68 -7.67
N SER A 50 0.32 -31.98 -7.53
CA SER A 50 -0.52 -32.69 -8.49
C SER A 50 -1.98 -32.31 -8.34
N MET A 51 -2.77 -32.39 -9.42
CA MET A 51 -4.22 -32.17 -9.39
C MET A 51 -4.91 -32.94 -8.25
N ALA A 52 -4.64 -34.24 -8.13
CA ALA A 52 -5.22 -35.09 -7.09
C ALA A 52 -4.85 -34.63 -5.67
N ARG A 53 -3.63 -34.12 -5.48
CA ARG A 53 -3.20 -33.58 -4.18
C ARG A 53 -3.88 -32.25 -3.87
N VAL A 54 -4.06 -31.40 -4.89
CA VAL A 54 -4.83 -30.15 -4.75
C VAL A 54 -6.27 -30.47 -4.33
N GLU A 55 -6.96 -31.39 -5.01
CA GLU A 55 -8.34 -31.76 -4.67
C GLU A 55 -8.44 -32.30 -3.24
N ARG A 56 -7.50 -33.16 -2.83
CA ARG A 56 -7.47 -33.74 -1.49
C ARG A 56 -7.24 -32.71 -0.39
N GLU A 57 -6.34 -31.74 -0.61
CA GLU A 57 -5.89 -30.80 0.42
C GLU A 57 -6.66 -29.46 0.41
N TYR A 58 -7.18 -29.05 -0.75
CA TYR A 58 -7.84 -27.75 -0.97
C TYR A 58 -9.32 -27.90 -1.40
N GLY A 59 -9.79 -29.12 -1.63
CA GLY A 59 -11.16 -29.43 -2.04
C GLY A 59 -11.40 -29.30 -3.54
N GLU A 60 -12.64 -29.57 -3.94
CA GLU A 60 -13.08 -29.50 -5.33
C GLU A 60 -13.09 -28.05 -5.86
N PRO A 61 -12.62 -27.79 -7.08
CA PRO A 61 -12.77 -26.49 -7.72
C PRO A 61 -14.24 -26.21 -8.05
N ARG A 62 -14.62 -24.92 -8.09
CA ARG A 62 -15.95 -24.50 -8.56
C ARG A 62 -16.16 -24.83 -10.03
N ARG A 63 -15.08 -24.77 -10.83
CA ARG A 63 -15.13 -25.09 -12.26
C ARG A 63 -13.79 -25.62 -12.74
N ARG A 64 -13.85 -26.70 -13.53
CA ARG A 64 -12.73 -27.21 -14.33
C ARG A 64 -12.94 -26.79 -15.79
N HIS A 65 -11.92 -26.21 -16.41
CA HIS A 65 -11.92 -25.89 -17.83
C HIS A 65 -11.19 -27.00 -18.59
N ALA A 66 -11.61 -27.25 -19.84
CA ALA A 66 -10.92 -28.21 -20.69
C ALA A 66 -9.47 -27.74 -20.98
N PRO A 67 -8.52 -28.67 -21.14
CA PRO A 67 -7.15 -28.34 -21.52
C PRO A 67 -7.10 -27.66 -22.89
N VAL A 68 -6.19 -26.70 -23.05
CA VAL A 68 -5.94 -25.99 -24.30
C VAL A 68 -4.45 -25.93 -24.62
N GLY A 69 -4.11 -25.96 -25.92
CA GLY A 69 -2.73 -25.80 -26.41
C GLY A 69 -1.85 -27.04 -26.32
N GLN A 70 -0.57 -26.86 -26.66
CA GLN A 70 0.50 -27.85 -26.53
C GLN A 70 1.77 -27.14 -26.01
N PRO A 71 2.28 -27.45 -24.80
CA PRO A 71 1.76 -28.45 -23.87
C PRO A 71 0.35 -28.10 -23.34
N PRO A 72 -0.46 -29.09 -22.91
CA PRO A 72 -1.84 -28.86 -22.54
C PRO A 72 -1.94 -28.11 -21.21
N ILE A 73 -2.60 -26.96 -21.22
CA ILE A 73 -2.84 -26.14 -20.02
C ILE A 73 -4.29 -26.28 -19.57
N THR A 74 -4.49 -26.76 -18.35
CA THR A 74 -5.79 -26.87 -17.68
C THR A 74 -5.95 -25.76 -16.66
N ARG A 75 -7.09 -25.06 -16.64
CA ARG A 75 -7.44 -24.09 -15.60
C ARG A 75 -8.51 -24.65 -14.67
N TRP A 76 -8.33 -24.48 -13.38
CA TRP A 76 -9.37 -24.67 -12.37
C TRP A 76 -9.68 -23.36 -11.65
N ASP A 77 -10.97 -23.07 -11.44
CA ASP A 77 -11.43 -21.90 -10.70
C ASP A 77 -11.86 -22.28 -9.29
N TYR A 78 -11.21 -21.70 -8.29
CA TYR A 78 -11.63 -21.70 -6.89
C TYR A 78 -12.32 -20.38 -6.54
N PRO A 79 -13.02 -20.27 -5.39
CA PRO A 79 -13.68 -19.02 -5.01
C PRO A 79 -12.73 -17.81 -4.93
N ALA A 80 -11.51 -18.01 -4.44
CA ALA A 80 -10.56 -16.93 -4.16
C ALA A 80 -9.37 -16.84 -5.12
N TYR A 81 -9.14 -17.87 -5.95
CA TYR A 81 -7.99 -17.94 -6.85
C TYR A 81 -8.25 -18.89 -8.03
N ARG A 82 -7.37 -18.84 -9.02
CA ARG A 82 -7.39 -19.72 -10.18
C ARG A 82 -6.08 -20.49 -10.26
N LEU A 83 -6.16 -21.79 -10.52
CA LEU A 83 -5.02 -22.67 -10.66
C LEU A 83 -4.83 -23.04 -12.13
N TYR A 84 -3.58 -23.07 -12.57
CA TYR A 84 -3.19 -23.48 -13.91
C TYR A 84 -2.25 -24.66 -13.80
N PHE A 85 -2.57 -25.72 -14.54
CA PHE A 85 -1.82 -26.96 -14.56
C PHE A 85 -1.32 -27.22 -15.97
N GLU A 86 -0.09 -27.71 -16.07
CA GLU A 86 0.39 -28.39 -17.26
C GLU A 86 0.34 -29.89 -16.98
N HIS A 87 -0.33 -30.66 -17.84
CA HIS A 87 -0.69 -32.05 -17.53
C HIS A 87 -1.37 -32.15 -16.15
N ASP A 88 -0.79 -32.88 -15.18
CA ASP A 88 -1.30 -33.02 -13.81
C ASP A 88 -0.63 -32.07 -12.81
N ARG A 89 0.32 -31.23 -13.23
CA ARG A 89 1.20 -30.46 -12.33
C ARG A 89 0.84 -28.99 -12.28
N LEU A 90 0.69 -28.47 -11.06
CA LEU A 90 0.42 -27.05 -10.85
C LEU A 90 1.60 -26.19 -11.30
N ILE A 91 1.36 -25.32 -12.27
CA ILE A 91 2.37 -24.39 -12.78
C ILE A 91 2.11 -22.95 -12.34
N HIS A 92 0.88 -22.57 -11.93
CA HIS A 92 0.61 -21.22 -11.44
C HIS A 92 -0.67 -21.13 -10.59
N ALA A 93 -0.64 -20.31 -9.54
CA ALA A 93 -1.80 -19.91 -8.76
C ALA A 93 -2.01 -18.40 -8.86
N LEU A 94 -3.12 -17.98 -9.45
CA LEU A 94 -3.47 -16.58 -9.67
C LEU A 94 -4.51 -16.13 -8.64
N VAL A 95 -4.09 -15.29 -7.69
CA VAL A 95 -4.98 -14.56 -6.79
C VAL A 95 -5.35 -13.22 -7.47
N PRO A 96 -6.62 -12.96 -7.81
CA PRO A 96 -7.02 -11.67 -8.34
C PRO A 96 -6.70 -10.56 -7.34
N ALA A 97 -5.91 -9.56 -7.76
CA ALA A 97 -5.72 -8.35 -6.98
C ALA A 97 -6.98 -7.47 -7.06
N ALA A 98 -7.24 -6.71 -6.00
CA ALA A 98 -8.17 -5.60 -6.10
C ALA A 98 -7.65 -4.61 -7.17
N PRO A 99 -8.54 -4.02 -7.98
CA PRO A 99 -8.12 -2.98 -8.92
C PRO A 99 -7.42 -1.85 -8.16
N ALA A 100 -6.35 -1.30 -8.75
CA ALA A 100 -5.68 -0.15 -8.17
C ALA A 100 -6.70 1.00 -8.00
N PRO A 101 -6.72 1.69 -6.84
CA PRO A 101 -7.54 2.89 -6.68
C PRO A 101 -7.23 3.88 -7.80
N VAL A 102 -8.26 4.36 -8.48
CA VAL A 102 -8.10 5.39 -9.53
C VAL A 102 -7.86 6.72 -8.85
N THR A 103 -6.61 7.19 -8.81
CA THR A 103 -6.22 8.44 -8.13
C THR A 103 -6.54 9.71 -8.92
N HIS A 104 -6.80 9.60 -10.23
CA HIS A 104 -6.99 10.75 -11.14
C HIS A 104 -8.41 10.78 -11.73
N ARG A 105 -9.44 10.61 -10.89
CA ARG A 105 -10.83 10.61 -11.35
C ARG A 105 -11.29 12.00 -11.84
N ASP A 106 -10.70 13.06 -11.30
CA ASP A 106 -11.05 14.45 -11.63
C ASP A 106 -10.53 14.93 -13.01
N GLU A 107 -9.51 14.28 -13.58
CA GLU A 107 -8.95 14.65 -14.90
C GLU A 107 -9.77 14.07 -16.09
N LEU A 108 -10.71 13.17 -15.82
CA LEU A 108 -11.63 12.61 -16.83
C LEU A 108 -12.82 13.53 -17.11
N ALA A 109 -13.05 14.53 -16.27
CA ALA A 109 -14.01 15.59 -16.55
C ALA A 109 -13.30 16.68 -17.37
N GLY A 110 -13.34 16.54 -18.69
CA GLY A 110 -12.86 17.59 -19.60
C GLY A 110 -13.52 18.96 -19.33
N PRO A 111 -12.90 20.07 -19.78
CA PRO A 111 -13.42 21.40 -19.54
C PRO A 111 -14.85 21.53 -20.09
N ARG A 112 -15.75 22.10 -19.28
CA ARG A 112 -17.14 22.41 -19.64
C ARG A 112 -17.23 23.55 -20.64
#